data_AF-A0A4Y2FUX1-F1
#
_entry.id   AF-A0A4Y2FUX1-F1
#
_cell.length_a   1.000
_cell.length_b   1.000
_cell.length_c   1.000
_cell.angle_alpha   90.00
_cell.angle_beta   90.00
_cell.angle_gamma   90.00
#
_symmetry.space_group_name_H-M   'P 1'
#
loop_
_entity.id
_entity.type
_entity.pdbx_description
1 polymer ?
#
loop_
_entity_poly.entity_id
_entity_poly.type
_entity_poly.pdbx_seq_one_letter_code
_entity_poly.pdbx_strand_id
1 'polypeptide(L)'
;MWKYFTSQNTYTYLNVLQKLVQSYNNTYHSSIKRRPIEVNSENEREVWFTLYGKKSPPYTCVLNVGDIVRISKKKLTFEKGYETNFSEELFVVSECVKRNPSVYRIKDLLGEPVLGTFYLQELQKVKLKESFPVEKILKKRTKKKRLEYFVKFKGYPNKFNQWITASNISAI
;
A
#
# COMPACT_ATOMS: atom_id res chain seq x y z
N MET A 1 14.58 -25.91 9.31
CA MET A 1 13.22 -26.36 9.70
C MET A 1 12.51 -27.10 8.56
N TRP A 2 12.24 -26.47 7.41
CA TRP A 2 11.52 -27.13 6.30
C TRP A 2 12.18 -28.44 5.82
N LYS A 3 13.52 -28.48 5.74
CA LYS A 3 14.28 -29.71 5.44
C LYS A 3 13.94 -30.89 6.38
N TYR A 4 13.74 -30.62 7.67
CA TYR A 4 13.37 -31.64 8.65
C TYR A 4 11.97 -32.18 8.36
N PHE A 5 11.00 -31.29 8.13
CA PHE A 5 9.63 -31.67 7.81
C PHE A 5 9.54 -32.58 6.58
N THR A 6 10.24 -32.22 5.51
CA THR A 6 10.30 -33.04 4.30
C THR A 6 10.96 -34.40 4.56
N SER A 7 12.06 -34.43 5.32
CA SER A 7 12.81 -35.67 5.56
C SER A 7 12.10 -36.67 6.49
N GLN A 8 11.38 -36.18 7.50
CA GLN A 8 10.71 -37.00 8.50
C GLN A 8 9.21 -37.17 8.22
N ASN A 9 8.72 -36.57 7.13
CA ASN A 9 7.31 -36.51 6.74
C ASN A 9 6.37 -36.17 7.92
N THR A 10 6.74 -35.16 8.71
CA THR A 10 5.97 -34.69 9.85
C THR A 10 6.04 -33.17 10.00
N TYR A 11 4.99 -32.57 10.56
CA TYR A 11 4.98 -31.16 11.01
C TYR A 11 5.20 -31.02 12.52
N THR A 12 5.35 -32.12 13.26
CA THR A 12 5.69 -32.08 14.68
C THR A 12 7.16 -31.74 14.85
N TYR A 13 7.46 -30.56 15.42
CA TYR A 13 8.84 -30.11 15.64
C TYR A 13 9.19 -29.93 17.11
N LEU A 14 8.23 -30.01 18.03
CA LEU A 14 8.47 -29.69 19.45
C LEU A 14 9.57 -30.56 20.05
N ASN A 15 9.62 -31.84 19.69
CA ASN A 15 10.64 -32.81 20.12
C ASN A 15 12.05 -32.49 19.58
N VAL A 16 12.17 -31.76 18.47
CA VAL A 16 13.46 -31.40 17.85
C VAL A 16 13.76 -29.91 17.93
N LEU A 17 12.87 -29.10 18.52
CA LEU A 17 13.00 -27.65 18.60
C LEU A 17 14.35 -27.25 19.21
N GLN A 18 14.74 -27.91 20.30
CA GLN A 18 16.01 -27.62 20.96
C GLN A 18 17.22 -27.86 20.04
N LYS A 19 17.20 -28.94 19.25
CA LYS A 19 18.26 -29.24 18.27
C LYS A 19 18.30 -28.19 17.17
N LEU A 20 17.13 -27.70 16.71
CA LEU A 20 17.05 -26.65 15.70
C LEU A 20 17.61 -25.32 16.21
N VAL A 21 17.25 -24.93 17.43
CA VAL A 21 17.76 -23.70 18.07
C VAL A 21 19.27 -23.79 18.27
N GLN A 22 19.77 -24.92 18.78
CA GLN A 22 21.20 -25.15 18.93
C GLN A 22 21.95 -25.06 17.59
N SER A 23 21.42 -25.69 16.54
CA SER A 23 22.01 -25.60 15.19
C SER A 23 22.02 -24.17 14.67
N TYR A 24 20.93 -23.42 14.81
CA TYR A 24 20.84 -22.01 14.38
C TYR A 24 21.86 -21.13 15.12
N ASN A 25 21.89 -21.22 16.45
CA ASN A 25 22.76 -20.39 17.28
C ASN A 25 24.26 -20.66 17.05
N ASN A 26 24.61 -21.87 16.64
CA ASN A 26 25.99 -22.26 16.33
C ASN A 26 26.37 -22.14 14.85
N THR A 27 25.44 -21.81 13.97
CA THR A 27 25.72 -21.64 12.54
C THR A 27 26.22 -20.22 12.29
N TYR A 28 27.20 -20.08 11.40
CA TYR A 28 27.70 -18.78 10.99
C TYR A 28 26.63 -18.02 10.19
N HIS A 29 26.28 -16.81 10.62
CA HIS A 29 25.31 -15.95 9.96
C HIS A 29 26.00 -14.89 9.11
N SER A 30 25.80 -14.94 7.80
CA SER A 30 26.45 -14.04 6.84
C SER A 30 26.05 -12.57 6.98
N SER A 31 24.91 -12.26 7.60
CA SER A 31 24.43 -10.90 7.86
C SER A 31 25.21 -10.21 8.98
N ILE A 32 25.40 -10.89 10.12
CA ILE A 32 26.13 -10.37 11.30
C ILE A 32 27.61 -10.75 11.31
N LYS A 33 28.05 -11.58 10.35
CA LYS A 33 29.43 -12.06 10.19
C LYS A 33 29.97 -12.88 11.37
N ARG A 34 29.10 -13.52 12.15
CA ARG A 34 29.45 -14.43 13.26
C ARG A 34 28.32 -15.39 13.60
N ARG A 35 28.53 -16.27 14.57
CA ARG A 35 27.48 -17.15 15.10
C ARG A 35 26.63 -16.37 16.11
N PRO A 36 25.30 -16.54 16.13
CA PRO A 36 24.45 -15.85 17.11
C PRO A 36 24.86 -16.10 18.57
N ILE A 37 25.36 -17.30 18.90
CA ILE A 37 25.81 -17.64 20.26
C ILE A 37 27.04 -16.84 20.73
N GLU A 38 27.81 -16.28 19.80
CA GLU A 38 29.02 -15.50 20.10
C GLU A 38 28.71 -14.02 20.36
N VAL A 39 27.45 -13.59 20.20
CA VAL A 39 27.04 -12.19 20.42
C VAL A 39 26.91 -11.91 21.91
N ASN A 40 27.59 -10.88 22.38
CA ASN A 40 27.60 -10.46 23.79
C ASN A 40 27.63 -8.92 23.89
N SER A 41 27.55 -8.37 25.10
CA SER A 41 27.52 -6.92 25.32
C SER A 41 28.76 -6.18 24.83
N GLU A 42 29.93 -6.85 24.76
CA GLU A 42 31.17 -6.22 24.30
C GLU A 42 31.16 -6.01 22.79
N ASN A 43 30.62 -6.98 22.04
CA ASN A 43 30.64 -6.99 20.59
C ASN A 43 29.32 -6.54 19.93
N GLU A 44 28.30 -6.24 20.74
CA GLU A 44 26.99 -5.78 20.29
C GLU A 44 27.09 -4.56 19.36
N ARG A 45 27.96 -3.60 19.68
CA ARG A 45 28.16 -2.39 18.85
C ARG A 45 28.68 -2.72 17.45
N GLU A 46 29.61 -3.66 17.35
CA GLU A 46 30.16 -4.13 16.08
C GLU A 46 29.09 -4.84 15.26
N VAL A 47 28.31 -5.71 15.90
CA VAL A 47 27.18 -6.42 15.27
C VAL A 47 26.14 -5.41 14.76
N TRP A 48 25.79 -4.43 15.60
CA TRP A 48 24.85 -3.38 15.25
C TRP A 48 25.35 -2.56 14.05
N PHE A 49 26.63 -2.16 14.06
CA PHE A 49 27.22 -1.41 12.95
C PHE A 49 27.29 -2.24 11.66
N THR A 50 27.50 -3.55 11.76
CA THR A 50 27.47 -4.46 10.61
C THR A 50 26.08 -4.51 9.97
N LEU A 51 25.02 -4.55 10.79
CA LEU A 51 23.64 -4.60 10.33
C LEU A 51 23.12 -3.23 9.84
N TYR A 52 23.44 -2.15 10.55
CA TYR A 52 22.77 -0.86 10.43
C TYR A 52 23.72 0.33 10.22
N GLY A 53 25.04 0.13 10.26
CA GLY A 53 26.04 1.20 10.16
C GLY A 53 26.14 1.83 8.77
N LYS A 54 25.60 1.17 7.74
CA LYS A 54 25.50 1.75 6.39
C LYS A 54 24.43 2.84 6.38
N LYS A 55 24.84 4.08 6.08
CA LYS A 55 23.91 5.19 5.88
C LYS A 55 22.95 4.86 4.74
N SER A 56 21.66 4.89 5.02
CA SER A 56 20.64 4.87 3.97
C SER A 56 20.80 6.10 3.07
N PRO A 57 20.49 5.98 1.77
CA PRO A 57 20.52 7.13 0.87
C PRO A 57 19.60 8.24 1.40
N PRO A 58 19.93 9.52 1.13
CA PRO A 58 19.12 10.64 1.56
C PRO A 58 17.69 10.54 1.00
N TYR A 59 16.70 10.86 1.83
CA TYR A 59 15.29 10.69 1.48
C TYR A 59 14.86 11.73 0.46
N THR A 60 14.36 11.26 -0.68
CA THR A 60 13.77 12.10 -1.70
C THR A 60 12.27 11.88 -1.76
N CYS A 61 11.54 12.98 -1.91
CA CYS A 61 10.15 12.95 -2.28
C CYS A 61 10.09 12.67 -3.78
N VAL A 62 9.65 11.48 -4.15
CA VAL A 62 9.52 11.08 -5.56
C VAL A 62 8.27 11.71 -6.18
N LEU A 63 7.20 11.83 -5.39
CA LEU A 63 5.96 12.50 -5.80
C LEU A 63 5.99 13.98 -5.41
N ASN A 64 5.44 14.81 -6.30
CA ASN A 64 5.32 16.24 -6.08
C ASN A 64 3.94 16.58 -5.52
N VAL A 65 3.87 17.69 -4.78
CA VAL A 65 2.58 18.26 -4.35
C VAL A 65 1.76 18.62 -5.60
N GLY A 66 0.50 18.20 -5.62
CA GLY A 66 -0.40 18.34 -6.78
C GLY A 66 -0.46 17.12 -7.69
N ASP A 67 0.44 16.13 -7.53
CA ASP A 67 0.33 14.89 -8.28
C ASP A 67 -0.95 14.14 -7.92
N ILE A 68 -1.61 13.58 -8.94
CA ILE A 68 -2.81 12.78 -8.78
C ILE A 68 -2.40 11.32 -8.56
N VAL A 69 -2.96 10.71 -7.53
CA VAL A 69 -2.59 9.36 -7.09
C VAL A 69 -3.81 8.52 -6.77
N ARG A 70 -3.64 7.20 -6.81
CA ARG A 70 -4.55 6.20 -6.23
C ARG A 70 -3.91 5.54 -5.02
N ILE A 71 -4.73 5.08 -4.09
CA ILE A 71 -4.29 4.41 -2.86
C ILE A 71 -4.39 2.89 -3.06
N SER A 72 -3.43 2.12 -2.56
CA SER A 72 -3.49 0.66 -2.59
C SER A 72 -4.69 0.13 -1.79
N LYS A 73 -5.40 -0.86 -2.34
CA LYS A 73 -6.52 -1.54 -1.68
C LYS A 73 -6.01 -2.63 -0.74
N LYS A 74 -6.69 -2.78 0.39
CA LYS A 74 -6.52 -3.96 1.24
C LYS A 74 -7.23 -5.14 0.60
N LYS A 75 -6.47 -6.16 0.21
CA LYS A 75 -7.04 -7.38 -0.37
C LYS A 75 -7.78 -8.24 0.65
N LEU A 76 -8.88 -8.84 0.22
CA LEU A 76 -9.55 -9.91 0.96
C LEU A 76 -8.87 -11.26 0.72
N THR A 77 -9.02 -12.21 1.64
CA THR A 77 -8.34 -13.52 1.62
C THR A 77 -8.59 -14.33 0.34
N PHE A 78 -9.75 -14.16 -0.29
CA PHE A 78 -10.16 -14.90 -1.50
C PHE A 78 -10.25 -13.99 -2.73
N GLU A 79 -9.67 -12.79 -2.68
CA GLU A 79 -9.72 -11.86 -3.81
C GLU A 79 -8.83 -12.34 -4.95
N LYS A 80 -9.36 -12.27 -6.17
CA LYS A 80 -8.69 -12.85 -7.34
C LYS A 80 -7.51 -11.98 -7.74
N GLY A 81 -6.41 -12.62 -8.16
CA GLY A 81 -5.17 -11.93 -8.49
C GLY A 81 -5.26 -10.93 -9.65
N TYR A 82 -6.26 -11.07 -10.53
CA TYR A 82 -6.49 -10.17 -11.66
C TYR A 82 -7.28 -8.90 -11.31
N GLU A 83 -7.81 -8.80 -10.08
CA GLU A 83 -8.53 -7.60 -9.64
C GLU A 83 -7.55 -6.46 -9.32
N THR A 84 -8.05 -5.22 -9.38
CA THR A 84 -7.20 -4.03 -9.27
C THR A 84 -6.68 -3.85 -7.84
N ASN A 85 -5.37 -3.63 -7.69
CA ASN A 85 -4.73 -3.45 -6.38
C ASN A 85 -4.88 -2.01 -5.83
N PHE A 86 -5.53 -1.10 -6.54
CA PHE A 86 -5.62 0.32 -6.22
C PHE A 86 -7.06 0.81 -6.25
N SER A 87 -7.35 1.87 -5.48
CA SER A 87 -8.64 2.54 -5.39
C SER A 87 -9.11 3.06 -6.74
N GLU A 88 -10.43 3.11 -6.95
CA GLU A 88 -10.99 3.80 -8.12
C GLU A 88 -11.00 5.31 -7.92
N GLU A 89 -11.22 5.76 -6.68
CA GLU A 89 -11.12 7.16 -6.26
C GLU A 89 -9.70 7.70 -6.49
N LEU A 90 -9.65 8.94 -7.00
CA LEU A 90 -8.44 9.70 -7.21
C LEU A 90 -8.22 10.68 -6.07
N PHE A 91 -6.96 10.85 -5.69
CA PHE A 91 -6.52 11.75 -4.64
C PHE A 91 -5.41 12.65 -5.16
N VAL A 92 -5.16 13.74 -4.46
CA VAL A 92 -4.10 14.70 -4.77
C VAL A 92 -3.10 14.70 -3.63
N VAL A 93 -1.81 14.63 -3.95
CA VAL A 93 -0.73 14.79 -2.96
C VAL A 93 -0.77 16.22 -2.42
N SER A 94 -0.96 16.37 -1.11
CA SER A 94 -1.00 17.66 -0.44
C SER A 94 0.36 18.05 0.13
N GLU A 95 1.11 17.08 0.65
CA GLU A 95 2.39 17.31 1.32
C GLU A 95 3.27 16.06 1.23
N CYS A 96 4.58 16.25 1.06
CA CYS A 96 5.58 15.21 1.30
C CYS A 96 6.33 15.49 2.60
N VAL A 97 6.24 14.57 3.54
CA VAL A 97 6.95 14.63 4.82
C VAL A 97 8.22 13.79 4.72
N LYS A 98 9.37 14.46 4.81
CA LYS A 98 10.70 13.84 4.75
C LYS A 98 11.00 13.06 6.05
N ARG A 99 10.61 11.78 6.08
CA ARG A 99 10.93 10.79 7.13
C ARG A 99 11.76 9.65 6.55
N ASN A 100 12.19 8.70 7.38
CA ASN A 100 12.79 7.45 6.93
C ASN A 100 11.82 6.27 7.10
N PRO A 101 11.15 5.79 6.04
CA PRO A 101 11.12 6.31 4.67
C PRO A 101 10.15 7.50 4.51
N SER A 102 10.22 8.23 3.38
CA SER A 102 9.36 9.39 3.09
C SER A 102 7.89 9.00 3.08
N VAL A 103 7.04 9.85 3.66
CA VAL A 103 5.59 9.65 3.70
C VAL A 103 4.85 10.85 3.12
N TYR A 104 3.65 10.61 2.62
CA TYR A 104 2.83 11.61 1.94
C TYR A 104 1.50 11.81 2.66
N ARG A 105 1.05 13.05 2.69
CA ARG A 105 -0.35 13.37 2.98
C ARG A 105 -1.06 13.62 1.66
N ILE A 106 -2.32 13.21 1.62
CA ILE A 106 -3.16 13.32 0.44
C ILE A 106 -4.50 13.93 0.83
N LYS A 107 -5.18 14.50 -0.17
CA LYS A 107 -6.53 15.02 -0.08
C LYS A 107 -7.36 14.48 -1.22
N ASP A 108 -8.68 14.48 -1.08
CA ASP A 108 -9.59 14.13 -2.16
C ASP A 108 -9.63 15.22 -3.25
N LEU A 109 -10.44 15.00 -4.29
CA LEU A 109 -10.63 15.98 -5.37
C LEU A 109 -11.42 17.23 -4.92
N LEU A 110 -12.13 17.20 -3.80
CA LEU A 110 -12.85 18.35 -3.22
C LEU A 110 -11.96 19.15 -2.26
N GLY A 111 -10.75 18.68 -1.97
CA GLY A 111 -9.79 19.32 -1.09
C GLY A 111 -9.84 18.86 0.36
N GLU A 112 -10.67 17.89 0.72
CA GLU A 112 -10.74 17.32 2.06
C GLU A 112 -9.53 16.41 2.32
N PRO A 113 -8.78 16.61 3.42
CA PRO A 113 -7.63 15.78 3.74
C PRO A 113 -8.05 14.36 4.10
N VAL A 114 -7.33 13.38 3.56
CA VAL A 114 -7.49 11.98 3.99
C VAL A 114 -6.71 11.79 5.28
N LEU A 115 -7.35 11.17 6.28
CA LEU A 115 -6.71 10.88 7.56
C LEU A 115 -5.56 9.89 7.39
N GLY A 116 -4.40 10.23 7.97
CA GLY A 116 -3.20 9.40 7.98
C GLY A 116 -2.09 9.90 7.06
N THR A 117 -1.08 9.06 6.90
CA THR A 117 0.06 9.29 6.01
C THR A 117 0.34 8.01 5.25
N PHE A 118 0.72 8.14 3.98
CA PHE A 118 0.89 7.01 3.07
C PHE A 118 2.34 6.90 2.61
N TYR A 119 2.84 5.68 2.49
CA TYR A 119 4.14 5.44 1.88
C TYR A 119 4.08 5.53 0.35
N LEU A 120 5.25 5.70 -0.27
CA LEU A 120 5.34 5.71 -1.74
C LEU A 120 4.77 4.44 -2.37
N GLN A 121 4.98 3.27 -1.74
CA GLN A 121 4.50 1.98 -2.29
C GLN A 121 2.96 1.85 -2.25
N GLU A 122 2.30 2.62 -1.38
CA GLU A 122 0.85 2.63 -1.24
C GLU A 122 0.19 3.59 -2.23
N LEU A 123 0.97 4.42 -2.93
CA LEU A 123 0.50 5.44 -3.84
C LEU A 123 0.91 5.15 -5.28
N GLN A 124 -0.07 5.16 -6.18
CA GLN A 124 0.19 5.06 -7.63
C GLN A 124 -0.12 6.39 -8.30
N LYS A 125 0.89 7.05 -8.86
CA LYS A 125 0.72 8.25 -9.69
C LYS A 125 -0.07 7.92 -10.96
N VAL A 126 -1.08 8.73 -11.26
CA VAL A 126 -1.94 8.58 -12.44
C VAL A 126 -2.20 9.93 -13.10
N LYS A 127 -2.62 9.91 -14.37
CA LYS A 127 -3.10 11.10 -15.06
C LYS A 127 -4.58 11.30 -14.73
N LEU A 128 -5.03 12.55 -14.67
CA LEU A 128 -6.45 12.87 -14.55
C LEU A 128 -7.19 12.30 -15.75
N LYS A 129 -8.27 11.56 -15.49
CA LYS A 129 -9.17 11.08 -16.54
C LYS A 129 -10.25 12.13 -16.78
N GLU A 130 -10.62 12.30 -18.05
CA GLU A 130 -11.77 13.14 -18.45
C GLU A 130 -13.11 12.44 -18.17
N SER A 131 -13.10 11.10 -18.09
CA SER A 131 -14.29 10.28 -17.85
C SER A 131 -14.16 9.41 -16.61
N PHE A 132 -15.26 9.31 -15.86
CA PHE A 132 -15.36 8.52 -14.64
C PHE A 132 -16.43 7.45 -14.80
N PRO A 133 -16.14 6.19 -14.43
CA PRO A 133 -17.12 5.12 -14.52
C PRO A 133 -18.30 5.37 -13.57
N VAL A 134 -19.50 5.18 -14.09
CA VAL A 134 -20.75 5.28 -13.34
C VAL A 134 -21.07 3.94 -12.68
N GLU A 135 -21.39 3.97 -11.39
CA GLU A 135 -21.88 2.79 -10.66
C GLU A 135 -23.39 2.62 -10.85
N LYS A 136 -24.12 3.71 -10.60
CA LYS A 136 -25.59 3.67 -10.61
C LYS A 136 -26.18 5.05 -10.91
N ILE A 137 -27.28 5.05 -11.64
CA ILE A 137 -28.17 6.22 -11.76
C ILE A 137 -29.18 6.15 -10.62
N LEU A 138 -29.16 7.15 -9.74
CA LEU A 138 -30.00 7.22 -8.55
C LEU A 138 -31.35 7.87 -8.82
N LYS A 139 -31.37 8.93 -9.64
CA LYS A 139 -32.58 9.69 -9.97
C LYS A 139 -32.53 10.19 -11.41
N LYS A 140 -33.71 10.46 -11.96
CA LYS A 140 -33.91 11.07 -13.29
C LYS A 140 -34.78 12.31 -13.12
N ARG A 141 -34.44 13.41 -13.81
CA ARG A 141 -35.29 14.60 -13.87
C ARG A 141 -35.22 15.26 -15.23
N THR A 142 -36.24 16.06 -15.54
CA THR A 142 -36.26 16.93 -16.72
C THR A 142 -36.32 18.37 -16.26
N LYS A 143 -35.29 19.17 -16.55
CA LYS A 143 -35.22 20.59 -16.21
C LYS A 143 -35.05 21.40 -17.48
N LYS A 144 -35.92 22.38 -17.73
CA LYS A 144 -35.87 23.24 -18.94
C LYS A 144 -35.75 22.43 -20.25
N LYS A 145 -36.56 21.38 -20.42
CA LYS A 145 -36.53 20.43 -21.56
C LYS A 145 -35.23 19.63 -21.73
N ARG A 146 -34.29 19.66 -20.78
CA ARG A 146 -33.08 18.82 -20.78
C ARG A 146 -33.22 17.69 -19.78
N LEU A 147 -32.82 16.50 -20.21
CA LEU A 147 -32.81 15.31 -19.37
C LEU A 147 -31.51 15.23 -18.57
N GLU A 148 -31.64 15.08 -17.26
CA GLU A 148 -30.52 14.97 -16.33
C GLU A 148 -30.65 13.72 -15.45
N TYR A 149 -29.51 13.13 -15.11
CA TYR A 149 -29.39 11.97 -14.25
C TYR A 149 -28.57 12.31 -13.02
N PHE A 150 -29.04 11.89 -11.84
CA PHE A 150 -28.26 11.98 -10.61
C PHE A 150 -27.42 10.71 -10.48
N VAL A 151 -26.12 10.86 -10.59
CA VAL A 151 -25.20 9.76 -10.83
C VAL A 151 -24.35 9.49 -9.59
N LYS A 152 -24.20 8.20 -9.25
CA LYS A 152 -23.23 7.67 -8.30
C LYS A 152 -22.01 7.16 -9.07
N PHE A 153 -20.85 7.77 -8.85
CA PHE A 153 -19.61 7.35 -9.48
C PHE A 153 -19.02 6.11 -8.79
N LYS A 154 -18.46 5.20 -9.58
CA LYS A 154 -17.92 3.92 -9.11
C LYS A 154 -16.71 4.12 -8.22
N GLY A 155 -16.83 3.67 -6.97
CA GLY A 155 -15.77 3.75 -5.98
C GLY A 155 -15.54 5.15 -5.39
N TYR A 156 -16.46 6.10 -5.60
CA TYR A 156 -16.43 7.42 -4.97
C TYR A 156 -17.50 7.54 -3.87
N PRO A 157 -17.22 8.29 -2.79
CA PRO A 157 -18.22 8.59 -1.74
C PRO A 157 -19.44 9.37 -2.28
N ASN A 158 -20.57 9.33 -1.55
CA ASN A 158 -21.83 9.98 -1.98
C ASN A 158 -21.73 11.50 -2.17
N LYS A 159 -20.77 12.17 -1.53
CA LYS A 159 -20.52 13.61 -1.69
C LYS A 159 -20.15 14.01 -3.12
N PHE A 160 -19.65 13.06 -3.93
CA PHE A 160 -19.32 13.28 -5.34
C PHE A 160 -20.51 13.08 -6.28
N ASN A 161 -21.68 12.68 -5.77
CA ASN A 161 -22.84 12.44 -6.61
C ASN A 161 -23.33 13.78 -7.20
N GLN A 162 -23.54 13.82 -8.51
CA GLN A 162 -23.92 15.04 -9.20
C GLN A 162 -24.97 14.79 -10.27
N TRP A 163 -25.68 15.87 -10.63
CA TRP A 163 -26.59 15.86 -11.78
C TRP A 163 -25.80 16.06 -13.07
N ILE A 164 -25.87 15.09 -13.97
CA ILE A 164 -25.18 15.10 -15.25
C ILE A 164 -26.22 15.09 -16.36
N THR A 165 -25.99 15.88 -17.40
CA THR A 165 -26.83 15.87 -18.61
C THR A 165 -26.74 14.53 -19.32
N ALA A 166 -27.84 14.05 -19.89
CA ALA A 166 -27.85 12.80 -20.64
C ALA A 166 -26.80 12.78 -21.78
N SER A 167 -26.50 13.93 -22.39
CA SER A 167 -25.48 14.07 -23.44
C SER A 167 -24.05 13.79 -22.97
N ASN A 168 -23.76 13.97 -21.67
CA ASN A 168 -22.43 13.75 -21.10
C ASN A 168 -22.25 12.31 -20.57
N ILE A 169 -23.26 11.47 -20.74
CA ILE A 169 -23.19 10.05 -20.38
C ILE A 169 -23.01 9.25 -21.65
N SER A 170 -21.84 8.63 -21.80
CA SER A 170 -21.61 7.62 -22.83
C SER A 170 -21.87 6.23 -22.28
N ALA A 171 -22.57 5.41 -23.05
CA ALA A 171 -22.57 3.97 -22.83
C ALA A 171 -21.23 3.41 -23.34
N ILE A 172 -20.63 2.51 -22.56
CA ILE A 172 -19.45 1.72 -22.94
C ILE A 172 -19.95 0.38 -23.48
#